data_AF-A0A1I3U0M5-F1
#
_entry.id   AF-A0A1I3U0M5-F1
#
_cell.length_a   1.000
_cell.length_b   1.000
_cell.length_c   1.000
_cell.angle_alpha   90.00
_cell.angle_beta   90.00
_cell.angle_gamma   90.00
#
_symmetry.space_group_name_H-M   'P 1'
#
loop_
_entity.id
_entity.type
_entity.pdbx_description
1 polymer ?
#
loop_
_entity_poly.entity_id
_entity_poly.type
_entity_poly.pdbx_seq_one_letter_code
_entity_poly.pdbx_strand_id
1 'polypeptide(L)'
;MPELIVTIGKNLKNKFLLKPLYKLYSNHKNKKRNQALKENSDIILQKISNIIKNNNIVIWLDFGTLLGAYRENKIIEYDLDLDFGCYLKDKDKVKKALEKNNFRLLYEYTPLTHSDDNEIIQHTYIFNGVTIDIFYYTIDNNNSNQQLIASCYYFPYIDNGLYKGNYSIIKVTNPISKFKKINFSNSELIIPYNTEEYLKNNYGDSFMKPNPSFDYLLEANNYYVFPQEEMVAKKKIYKNIR
;
A
#
# COMPACT_ATOMS: atom_id res chain seq x y z
N MET A 1 -14.73 -9.20 11.96
CA MET A 1 -15.11 -8.48 13.20
C MET A 1 -16.60 -8.17 13.13
N PRO A 2 -17.37 -8.40 14.20
CA PRO A 2 -18.79 -8.07 14.22
C PRO A 2 -18.99 -6.59 13.88
N GLU A 3 -19.96 -6.27 13.01
CA GLU A 3 -20.22 -4.92 12.51
C GLU A 3 -20.47 -3.90 13.63
N LEU A 4 -21.06 -4.34 14.74
CA LEU A 4 -21.31 -3.55 15.95
C LEU A 4 -20.02 -2.92 16.52
N ILE A 5 -18.94 -3.70 16.55
CA ILE A 5 -17.64 -3.27 17.10
C ILE A 5 -17.00 -2.18 16.22
N VAL A 6 -17.18 -2.28 14.90
CA VAL A 6 -16.66 -1.29 13.93
C VAL A 6 -17.42 0.04 14.03
N THR A 7 -18.74 -0.02 14.20
CA THR A 7 -19.61 1.16 14.38
C THR A 7 -19.31 1.88 15.69
N ILE A 8 -19.15 1.15 16.79
CA ILE A 8 -18.75 1.71 18.09
C ILE A 8 -17.39 2.40 17.97
N GLY A 9 -16.38 1.74 17.39
CA GLY A 9 -15.04 2.31 17.25
C GLY A 9 -14.99 3.65 16.49
N LYS A 10 -15.82 3.81 15.45
CA LYS A 10 -15.94 5.08 14.71
C LYS A 10 -16.60 6.19 15.54
N ASN A 11 -17.62 5.85 16.33
CA ASN A 11 -18.30 6.80 17.23
C ASN A 11 -17.42 7.24 18.41
N LEU A 12 -16.50 6.40 18.87
CA LEU A 12 -15.55 6.73 19.94
C LEU A 12 -14.45 7.70 19.47
N LYS A 13 -13.97 7.57 18.21
CA LYS A 13 -12.88 8.42 17.66
C LYS A 13 -13.19 9.92 17.71
N ASN A 14 -14.46 10.28 17.57
CA ASN A 14 -14.91 11.67 17.49
C ASN A 14 -15.28 12.30 18.85
N LYS A 15 -15.12 11.57 19.97
CA LYS A 15 -15.44 12.07 21.32
C LYS A 15 -14.17 12.12 22.17
N PHE A 16 -13.71 13.32 22.52
CA PHE A 16 -12.47 13.55 23.28
C PHE A 16 -12.38 12.72 24.57
N LEU A 17 -13.50 12.58 25.30
CA LEU A 17 -13.61 11.80 26.54
C LEU A 17 -13.43 10.28 26.34
N LEU A 18 -13.52 9.78 25.11
CA LEU A 18 -13.45 8.35 24.79
C LEU A 18 -12.13 7.97 24.08
N LYS A 19 -11.16 8.88 24.01
CA LYS A 19 -9.81 8.62 23.47
C LYS A 19 -9.13 7.41 24.12
N PRO A 20 -9.17 7.19 25.45
CA PRO A 20 -8.56 6.00 26.06
C PRO A 20 -9.22 4.69 25.59
N LEU A 21 -10.55 4.67 25.50
CA LEU A 21 -11.31 3.51 25.00
C LEU A 21 -11.07 3.25 23.52
N TYR A 22 -10.97 4.32 22.70
CA TYR A 22 -10.58 4.22 21.31
C TYR A 22 -9.17 3.65 21.15
N LYS A 23 -8.21 4.05 22.00
CA LYS A 23 -6.85 3.51 22.01
C LYS A 23 -6.85 2.00 22.31
N LEU A 24 -7.60 1.55 23.32
CA LEU A 24 -7.76 0.12 23.63
C LEU A 24 -8.36 -0.66 22.45
N TYR A 25 -9.44 -0.14 21.86
CA TYR A 25 -10.05 -0.72 20.67
C TYR A 25 -9.07 -0.79 19.48
N SER A 26 -8.34 0.28 19.21
CA SER A 26 -7.35 0.35 18.13
C SER A 26 -6.23 -0.66 18.33
N ASN A 27 -5.72 -0.78 19.56
CA ASN A 27 -4.69 -1.77 19.91
C ASN A 27 -5.19 -3.20 19.69
N HIS A 28 -6.40 -3.51 20.16
CA HIS A 28 -7.01 -4.83 19.95
C HIS A 28 -7.21 -5.14 18.46
N LYS A 29 -7.70 -4.16 17.70
CA LYS A 29 -7.87 -4.28 16.24
C LYS A 29 -6.53 -4.54 15.55
N ASN A 30 -5.49 -3.77 15.87
CA ASN A 30 -4.16 -3.92 15.27
C ASN A 30 -3.52 -5.26 15.65
N LYS A 31 -3.67 -5.71 16.91
CA LYS A 31 -3.22 -7.03 17.33
C LYS A 31 -3.85 -8.15 16.49
N LYS A 32 -5.16 -8.07 16.22
CA LYS A 32 -5.85 -9.04 15.35
C LYS A 32 -5.38 -8.98 13.89
N ARG A 33 -5.12 -7.79 13.35
CA ARG A 33 -4.57 -7.61 12.00
C ARG A 33 -3.16 -8.20 11.90
N ASN A 34 -2.28 -7.88 12.85
CA ASN A 34 -0.92 -8.41 12.90
C ASN A 34 -0.91 -9.94 13.04
N GLN A 35 -1.79 -10.49 13.88
CA GLN A 35 -1.94 -11.94 14.00
C GLN A 35 -2.40 -12.57 12.67
N ALA A 36 -3.41 -12.00 12.01
CA ALA A 36 -3.85 -12.47 10.70
C ALA A 36 -2.72 -12.40 9.66
N LEU A 37 -1.91 -11.33 9.66
CA LEU A 37 -0.75 -11.20 8.78
C LEU A 37 0.27 -12.31 9.02
N LYS A 38 0.64 -12.56 10.28
CA LYS A 38 1.57 -13.65 10.66
C LYS A 38 1.07 -15.03 10.26
N GLU A 39 -0.24 -15.27 10.35
CA GLU A 39 -0.84 -16.55 10.02
C GLU A 39 -1.01 -16.77 8.50
N ASN A 40 -1.09 -15.69 7.71
CA ASN A 40 -1.51 -15.77 6.31
C ASN A 40 -0.52 -15.16 5.29
N SER A 41 0.58 -14.55 5.72
CA SER A 41 1.57 -13.93 4.81
C SER A 41 2.06 -14.93 3.76
N ASP A 42 2.44 -16.13 4.18
CA ASP A 42 3.11 -17.10 3.31
C ASP A 42 2.17 -17.59 2.21
N ILE A 43 0.92 -17.89 2.54
CA ILE A 43 -0.10 -18.29 1.56
C ILE A 43 -0.47 -17.14 0.61
N ILE A 44 -0.47 -15.90 1.09
CA ILE A 44 -0.71 -14.73 0.25
C ILE A 44 0.45 -14.55 -0.74
N LEU A 45 1.70 -14.56 -0.26
CA LEU A 45 2.90 -14.45 -1.09
C LEU A 45 2.97 -15.57 -2.13
N GLN A 46 2.65 -16.81 -1.75
CA GLN A 46 2.57 -17.94 -2.68
C GLN A 46 1.51 -17.71 -3.76
N LYS A 47 0.32 -17.23 -3.39
CA LYS A 47 -0.75 -16.88 -4.34
C LYS A 47 -0.34 -15.78 -5.30
N ILE A 48 0.30 -14.72 -4.81
CA ILE A 48 0.83 -13.64 -5.65
C ILE A 48 1.89 -14.17 -6.63
N SER A 49 2.84 -15.00 -6.16
CA SER A 49 3.82 -15.70 -7.01
C SER A 49 3.13 -16.50 -8.13
N ASN A 50 2.08 -17.27 -7.80
CA ASN A 50 1.33 -18.04 -8.80
C ASN A 50 0.56 -17.14 -9.79
N ILE A 51 0.01 -16.02 -9.33
CA ILE A 51 -0.66 -15.03 -10.17
C ILE A 51 0.32 -14.43 -11.18
N ILE A 52 1.51 -14.03 -10.74
CA ILE A 52 2.59 -13.51 -11.59
C ILE A 52 2.91 -14.53 -12.70
N LYS A 53 3.17 -15.78 -12.33
CA LYS A 53 3.55 -16.86 -13.25
C LYS A 53 2.46 -17.17 -14.28
N ASN A 54 1.20 -17.27 -13.84
CA ASN A 54 0.10 -17.74 -14.68
C ASN A 54 -0.50 -16.66 -15.59
N ASN A 55 -0.27 -15.39 -15.30
CA ASN A 55 -0.91 -14.30 -16.04
C ASN A 55 0.07 -13.47 -16.87
N ASN A 56 1.39 -13.72 -16.80
CA ASN A 56 2.40 -12.87 -17.44
C ASN A 56 2.18 -11.39 -17.08
N ILE A 57 2.17 -11.11 -15.77
CA ILE A 57 2.08 -9.76 -15.19
C ILE A 57 3.21 -9.56 -14.21
N VAL A 58 3.63 -8.32 -14.03
CA VAL A 58 4.68 -7.96 -13.07
C VAL A 58 4.01 -7.33 -11.85
N ILE A 59 4.03 -8.08 -10.74
CA ILE A 59 3.67 -7.59 -9.41
C ILE A 59 4.93 -7.75 -8.57
N TRP A 60 5.42 -6.67 -7.95
CA TRP A 60 6.63 -6.68 -7.14
C TRP A 60 6.32 -6.36 -5.67
N LEU A 61 7.18 -6.80 -4.76
CA LEU A 61 7.13 -6.35 -3.37
C LEU A 61 7.46 -4.86 -3.33
N ASP A 62 6.64 -4.08 -2.64
CA ASP A 62 6.77 -2.63 -2.53
C ASP A 62 6.87 -2.21 -1.07
N PHE A 63 7.26 -0.95 -0.83
CA PHE A 63 7.24 -0.29 0.49
C PHE A 63 7.63 -1.20 1.67
N GLY A 64 6.76 -1.36 2.68
CA GLY A 64 7.09 -2.03 3.94
C GLY A 64 7.38 -3.51 3.74
N THR A 65 6.67 -4.15 2.81
CA THR A 65 6.90 -5.56 2.47
C THR A 65 8.25 -5.77 1.79
N LEU A 66 8.64 -4.88 0.88
CA LEU A 66 9.97 -4.91 0.27
C LEU A 66 11.07 -4.63 1.30
N LEU A 67 10.86 -3.64 2.17
CA LEU A 67 11.80 -3.28 3.23
C LEU A 67 12.04 -4.47 4.16
N GLY A 68 10.97 -5.15 4.61
CA GLY A 68 11.09 -6.35 5.43
C GLY A 68 11.86 -7.47 4.73
N ALA A 69 11.49 -7.77 3.48
CA ALA A 69 12.15 -8.80 2.68
C ALA A 69 13.65 -8.50 2.47
N TYR A 70 14.02 -7.23 2.23
CA TYR A 70 15.39 -6.82 1.97
C TYR A 70 16.25 -6.69 3.24
N ARG A 71 15.72 -6.02 4.28
CA ARG A 71 16.49 -5.67 5.49
C ARG A 71 16.61 -6.84 6.47
N GLU A 72 15.53 -7.59 6.64
CA GLU A 72 15.41 -8.55 7.73
C GLU A 72 15.01 -9.96 7.27
N ASN A 73 14.85 -10.16 5.96
CA ASN A 73 14.43 -11.41 5.32
C ASN A 73 13.16 -12.00 5.96
N LYS A 74 12.25 -11.12 6.39
CA LYS A 74 10.95 -11.45 6.99
C LYS A 74 9.97 -10.31 6.79
N ILE A 75 8.68 -10.56 6.98
CA ILE A 75 7.71 -9.47 7.16
C ILE A 75 8.04 -8.74 8.46
N ILE A 76 8.00 -7.40 8.44
CA ILE A 76 8.32 -6.58 9.61
C ILE A 76 7.34 -6.94 10.73
N GLU A 77 7.86 -7.18 11.93
CA GLU A 77 7.11 -7.84 13.01
C GLU A 77 5.81 -7.12 13.40
N TYR A 78 5.79 -5.80 13.28
CA TYR A 78 4.68 -4.92 13.66
C TYR A 78 3.82 -4.45 12.48
N ASP A 79 4.09 -4.90 11.24
CA ASP A 79 3.28 -4.58 10.07
C ASP A 79 1.86 -5.16 10.17
N LEU A 80 0.94 -4.58 9.40
CA LEU A 80 -0.50 -4.90 9.45
C LEU A 80 -1.10 -5.23 8.07
N ASP A 81 -0.28 -5.18 7.03
CA ASP A 81 -0.62 -5.26 5.60
C ASP A 81 0.52 -5.93 4.82
N LEU A 82 0.27 -6.13 3.52
CA LEU A 82 1.30 -6.38 2.53
C LEU A 82 1.19 -5.36 1.40
N ASP A 83 2.32 -4.81 0.96
CA ASP A 83 2.43 -3.78 -0.07
C ASP A 83 3.02 -4.38 -1.35
N PHE A 84 2.35 -4.13 -2.47
CA PHE A 84 2.83 -4.53 -3.78
C PHE A 84 2.66 -3.40 -4.80
N GLY A 85 3.58 -3.37 -5.75
CA GLY A 85 3.50 -2.51 -6.92
C GLY A 85 3.15 -3.32 -8.15
N CYS A 86 2.43 -2.71 -9.09
CA CYS A 86 2.28 -3.23 -10.45
C CYS A 86 2.13 -2.07 -11.43
N TYR A 87 2.26 -2.36 -12.73
CA TYR A 87 2.06 -1.33 -13.74
C TYR A 87 0.59 -0.94 -13.86
N LEU A 88 0.33 0.36 -13.99
CA LEU A 88 -1.03 0.89 -14.17
C LEU A 88 -1.71 0.29 -15.42
N LYS A 89 -0.98 0.14 -16.52
CA LYS A 89 -1.51 -0.46 -17.77
C LYS A 89 -2.05 -1.88 -17.56
N ASP A 90 -1.57 -2.59 -16.54
CA ASP A 90 -1.99 -3.95 -16.20
C ASP A 90 -3.07 -3.98 -15.10
N LYS A 91 -3.58 -2.82 -14.66
CA LYS A 91 -4.52 -2.69 -13.53
C LYS A 91 -5.70 -3.66 -13.62
N ASP A 92 -6.41 -3.66 -14.74
CA ASP A 92 -7.61 -4.47 -14.89
C ASP A 92 -7.31 -5.97 -14.96
N LYS A 93 -6.13 -6.32 -15.49
CA LYS A 93 -5.64 -7.70 -15.54
C LYS A 93 -5.26 -8.19 -14.14
N VAL A 94 -4.55 -7.36 -13.37
CA VAL A 94 -4.20 -7.61 -11.97
C VAL A 94 -5.47 -7.76 -11.13
N LYS A 95 -6.43 -6.84 -11.26
CA LYS A 95 -7.71 -6.89 -10.54
C LYS A 95 -8.45 -8.20 -10.81
N LYS A 96 -8.62 -8.58 -12.08
CA LYS A 96 -9.28 -9.85 -12.45
C LYS A 96 -8.53 -11.07 -11.89
N ALA A 97 -7.20 -11.07 -11.93
CA ALA A 97 -6.38 -12.17 -11.43
C ALA A 97 -6.47 -12.31 -9.90
N LEU A 98 -6.45 -11.20 -9.17
CA LEU A 98 -6.64 -11.15 -7.72
C LEU A 98 -8.04 -11.64 -7.33
N GLU A 99 -9.09 -11.12 -7.96
CA GLU A 99 -10.49 -11.52 -7.70
C GLU A 99 -10.72 -13.01 -7.96
N LYS A 100 -10.17 -13.55 -9.06
CA LYS A 100 -10.22 -15.00 -9.38
C LYS A 100 -9.53 -15.87 -8.31
N ASN A 101 -8.60 -15.30 -7.55
CA ASN A 101 -7.87 -15.98 -6.48
C ASN A 101 -8.41 -15.67 -5.07
N ASN A 102 -9.64 -15.15 -4.99
CA ASN A 102 -10.37 -14.81 -3.76
C ASN A 102 -9.82 -13.61 -2.98
N PHE A 103 -8.98 -12.78 -3.61
CA PHE A 103 -8.66 -11.47 -3.06
C PHE A 103 -9.84 -10.53 -3.32
N ARG A 104 -10.50 -10.07 -2.26
CA ARG A 104 -11.66 -9.20 -2.40
C ARG A 104 -11.23 -7.75 -2.37
N LEU A 105 -11.63 -6.96 -3.37
CA LEU A 105 -11.43 -5.51 -3.35
C LEU A 105 -12.18 -4.91 -2.17
N LEU A 106 -11.48 -4.14 -1.34
CA LEU A 106 -12.02 -3.51 -0.14
C LEU A 106 -12.12 -1.99 -0.30
N TYR A 107 -11.05 -1.37 -0.81
CA TYR A 107 -10.97 0.08 -1.03
C TYR A 107 -10.37 0.42 -2.39
N GLU A 108 -10.82 1.54 -2.94
CA GLU A 108 -10.22 2.21 -4.08
C GLU A 108 -10.08 3.69 -3.75
N TYR A 109 -8.89 4.23 -3.97
CA TYR A 109 -8.60 5.64 -3.81
C TYR A 109 -8.45 6.28 -5.17
N THR A 110 -9.16 7.37 -5.42
CA THR A 110 -9.11 8.15 -6.67
C THR A 110 -9.29 9.64 -6.41
N PRO A 111 -8.80 10.53 -7.28
CA PRO A 111 -9.05 11.96 -7.18
C PRO A 111 -10.55 12.30 -7.12
N LEU A 112 -10.86 13.40 -6.42
CA LEU A 112 -12.19 14.01 -6.38
C LEU A 112 -12.38 15.03 -7.50
N THR A 113 -11.33 15.81 -7.80
CA THR A 113 -11.39 17.03 -8.61
C THR A 113 -10.95 16.85 -10.06
N HIS A 114 -10.40 15.69 -10.43
CA HIS A 114 -10.10 15.32 -11.82
C HIS A 114 -10.86 14.03 -12.18
N SER A 115 -11.75 14.12 -13.16
CA SER A 115 -12.75 13.08 -13.48
C SER A 115 -12.29 12.00 -14.48
N ASP A 116 -11.14 12.16 -15.13
CA ASP A 116 -10.85 11.35 -16.33
C ASP A 116 -9.54 10.56 -16.28
N ASP A 117 -8.61 10.91 -15.38
CA ASP A 117 -7.33 10.23 -15.30
C ASP A 117 -7.42 9.04 -14.34
N ASN A 118 -7.64 7.86 -14.90
CA ASN A 118 -7.41 6.55 -14.28
C ASN A 118 -5.94 6.36 -13.81
N GLU A 119 -5.10 7.38 -13.87
CA GLU A 119 -3.68 7.35 -13.56
C GLU A 119 -3.34 7.42 -12.08
N ILE A 120 -4.20 8.08 -11.29
CA ILE A 120 -4.01 8.24 -9.85
C ILE A 120 -4.93 7.26 -9.13
N ILE A 121 -4.41 6.08 -8.81
CA ILE A 121 -5.21 5.02 -8.20
C ILE A 121 -4.38 4.10 -7.31
N GLN A 122 -5.01 3.68 -6.21
CA GLN A 122 -4.55 2.58 -5.34
C GLN A 122 -5.74 1.68 -5.03
N HIS A 123 -5.51 0.36 -5.05
CA HIS A 123 -6.49 -0.63 -4.61
C HIS A 123 -6.01 -1.32 -3.33
N THR A 124 -6.88 -1.40 -2.33
CA THR A 124 -6.68 -2.25 -1.16
C THR A 124 -7.58 -3.47 -1.28
N TYR A 125 -6.98 -4.66 -1.26
CA TYR A 125 -7.67 -5.95 -1.20
C TYR A 125 -7.65 -6.51 0.23
N ILE A 126 -8.46 -7.54 0.45
CA ILE A 126 -8.44 -8.33 1.69
C ILE A 126 -8.46 -9.83 1.38
N PHE A 127 -7.61 -10.57 2.06
CA PHE A 127 -7.54 -12.03 2.02
C PHE A 127 -7.29 -12.55 3.43
N ASN A 128 -8.14 -13.46 3.92
CA ASN A 128 -8.06 -14.04 5.28
C ASN A 128 -7.82 -13.03 6.43
N GLY A 129 -8.37 -11.81 6.31
CA GLY A 129 -8.22 -10.77 7.33
C GLY A 129 -6.97 -9.88 7.19
N VAL A 130 -6.09 -10.17 6.23
CA VAL A 130 -4.92 -9.36 5.86
C VAL A 130 -5.32 -8.38 4.78
N THR A 131 -4.91 -7.11 4.92
CA THR A 131 -5.04 -6.10 3.87
C THR A 131 -3.85 -6.17 2.93
N ILE A 132 -4.09 -6.03 1.64
CA ILE A 132 -3.07 -6.07 0.59
C ILE A 132 -3.22 -4.80 -0.24
N ASP A 133 -2.24 -3.91 -0.17
CA ASP A 133 -2.23 -2.67 -0.93
C ASP A 133 -1.50 -2.86 -2.26
N ILE A 134 -2.18 -2.48 -3.35
CA ILE A 134 -1.66 -2.49 -4.71
C ILE A 134 -1.51 -1.04 -5.16
N PHE A 135 -0.26 -0.62 -5.28
CA PHE A 135 0.14 0.66 -5.85
C PHE A 135 0.33 0.51 -7.36
N TYR A 136 -0.37 1.32 -8.13
CA TYR A 136 -0.27 1.30 -9.59
C TYR A 136 0.75 2.35 -10.06
N TYR A 137 1.78 1.87 -10.76
CA TYR A 137 2.85 2.71 -11.25
C TYR A 137 2.67 3.07 -12.73
N THR A 138 2.81 4.35 -13.05
CA THR A 138 3.09 4.83 -14.41
C THR A 138 4.60 4.91 -14.61
N ILE A 139 5.06 4.65 -15.83
CA ILE A 139 6.47 4.83 -16.21
C ILE A 139 6.57 6.04 -17.11
N ASP A 140 7.41 6.99 -16.73
CA ASP A 140 7.81 8.09 -17.59
C ASP A 140 9.04 7.68 -18.43
N ASN A 141 8.83 7.64 -19.75
CA ASN A 141 9.84 7.29 -20.74
C ASN A 141 10.56 8.53 -21.31
N ASN A 142 10.19 9.74 -20.91
CA ASN A 142 10.68 10.99 -21.53
C ASN A 142 11.98 11.52 -20.94
N ASN A 143 12.63 10.79 -20.03
CA ASN A 143 13.88 11.25 -19.43
C ASN A 143 15.07 11.05 -20.38
N SER A 144 15.73 12.17 -20.71
CA SER A 144 16.95 12.26 -21.53
C SER A 144 18.11 11.36 -21.05
N ASN A 145 18.08 10.93 -19.79
CA ASN A 145 19.10 10.10 -19.16
C ASN A 145 18.84 8.57 -19.28
N GLN A 146 17.85 8.13 -20.07
CA GLN A 146 17.46 6.71 -20.24
C GLN A 146 17.05 5.98 -18.95
N GLN A 147 16.91 6.70 -17.82
CA GLN A 147 16.45 6.14 -16.56
C GLN A 147 14.91 6.14 -16.56
N LEU A 148 14.31 4.95 -16.52
CA LEU A 148 12.87 4.80 -16.36
C LEU A 148 12.48 5.26 -14.96
N ILE A 149 11.63 6.29 -14.91
CA ILE A 149 11.10 6.82 -13.66
C ILE A 149 9.69 6.26 -13.51
N ALA A 150 9.45 5.55 -12.42
CA ALA A 150 8.14 5.00 -12.09
C ALA A 150 7.50 5.84 -10.99
N SER A 151 6.23 6.21 -11.15
CA SER A 151 5.49 6.98 -10.15
C SER A 151 4.21 6.28 -9.72
N CYS A 152 3.94 6.26 -8.43
CA CYS A 152 2.66 5.84 -7.85
C CYS A 152 2.14 6.91 -6.88
N TYR A 153 1.01 6.63 -6.23
CA TYR A 153 0.35 7.60 -5.36
C TYR A 153 -0.04 6.98 -4.02
N TYR A 154 0.18 7.76 -2.95
CA TYR A 154 -0.21 7.45 -1.58
C TYR A 154 -1.30 8.43 -1.13
N PHE A 155 -2.23 7.95 -0.29
CA PHE A 155 -3.44 8.70 0.09
C PHE A 155 -3.59 8.83 1.61
N PRO A 156 -2.88 9.77 2.27
CA PRO A 156 -3.05 10.04 3.69
C PRO A 156 -4.44 10.61 4.00
N TYR A 157 -5.06 10.19 5.11
CA TYR A 157 -6.36 10.70 5.53
C TYR A 157 -6.26 12.13 6.10
N ILE A 158 -7.15 13.02 5.66
CA ILE A 158 -7.27 14.38 6.19
C ILE A 158 -8.24 14.38 7.37
N ASP A 159 -7.74 14.67 8.57
CA ASP A 159 -8.50 14.56 9.82
C ASP A 159 -9.16 15.86 10.29
N ASN A 160 -8.67 17.01 9.84
CA ASN A 160 -9.11 18.36 10.20
C ASN A 160 -9.11 19.29 8.97
N GLY A 161 -9.77 20.45 9.08
CA GLY A 161 -9.85 21.43 8.00
C GLY A 161 -11.05 21.25 7.06
N LEU A 162 -11.09 22.06 5.99
CA LEU A 162 -12.22 22.16 5.05
C LEU A 162 -12.52 20.83 4.33
N TYR A 163 -11.48 20.03 4.07
CA TYR A 163 -11.56 18.76 3.34
C TYR A 163 -11.57 17.53 4.25
N LYS A 164 -11.87 17.71 5.55
CA LYS A 164 -11.96 16.61 6.52
C LYS A 164 -12.85 15.48 6.00
N GLY A 165 -12.34 14.24 6.05
CA GLY A 165 -13.05 13.07 5.50
C GLY A 165 -12.53 12.61 4.14
N ASN A 166 -11.81 13.48 3.42
CA ASN A 166 -11.10 13.16 2.19
C ASN A 166 -9.66 12.73 2.49
N TYR A 167 -8.87 12.56 1.42
CA TYR A 167 -7.49 12.12 1.47
C TYR A 167 -6.60 13.10 0.70
N SER A 168 -5.42 13.39 1.23
CA SER A 168 -4.36 14.06 0.49
C SER A 168 -3.84 13.12 -0.60
N ILE A 169 -3.14 13.67 -1.59
CA ILE A 169 -2.48 12.89 -2.62
C ILE A 169 -0.99 13.19 -2.52
N ILE A 170 -0.19 12.14 -2.41
CA ILE A 170 1.26 12.22 -2.45
C ILE A 170 1.72 11.39 -3.64
N LYS A 171 2.40 12.02 -4.59
CA LYS A 171 3.11 11.31 -5.66
C LYS A 171 4.43 10.81 -5.12
N VAL A 172 4.71 9.54 -5.36
CA VAL A 172 5.98 8.89 -5.00
C VAL A 172 6.69 8.52 -6.29
N THR A 173 7.93 8.95 -6.44
CA THR A 173 8.67 8.77 -7.70
C THR A 173 9.97 8.00 -7.47
N ASN A 174 10.13 6.84 -8.11
CA ASN A 174 11.31 6.00 -7.94
C ASN A 174 11.96 5.68 -9.30
N PRO A 175 13.29 5.62 -9.39
CA PRO A 175 13.94 5.03 -10.55
C PRO A 175 13.67 3.52 -10.51
N ILE A 176 12.87 2.99 -11.44
CA ILE A 176 12.60 1.55 -11.54
C ILE A 176 12.81 1.16 -13.00
N SER A 177 14.02 0.73 -13.33
CA SER A 177 14.40 0.41 -14.71
C SER A 177 14.20 -1.06 -15.08
N LYS A 178 14.40 -1.96 -14.12
CA LYS A 178 14.30 -3.41 -14.29
C LYS A 178 13.86 -4.05 -12.99
N PHE A 179 13.44 -5.31 -13.10
CA PHE A 179 13.11 -6.15 -11.96
C PHE A 179 14.01 -7.35 -11.89
N LYS A 180 14.16 -7.92 -10.69
CA LYS A 180 14.80 -9.21 -10.45
C LYS A 180 13.89 -10.09 -9.61
N LYS A 181 14.13 -11.40 -9.69
CA LYS A 181 13.45 -12.39 -8.86
C LYS A 181 14.23 -12.63 -7.57
N ILE A 182 13.51 -12.89 -6.49
CA ILE A 182 14.05 -13.35 -5.21
C ILE A 182 13.24 -14.55 -4.72
N ASN A 183 13.85 -15.36 -3.86
CA ASN A 183 13.12 -16.32 -3.04
C ASN A 183 12.86 -15.69 -1.68
N PHE A 184 11.59 -15.49 -1.35
CA PHE A 184 11.17 -14.95 -0.06
C PHE A 184 9.92 -15.70 0.39
N SER A 185 9.91 -16.17 1.65
CA SER A 185 8.80 -16.98 2.19
C SER A 185 8.44 -18.20 1.30
N ASN A 186 9.45 -18.94 0.83
CA ASN A 186 9.31 -20.09 -0.08
C ASN A 186 8.58 -19.78 -1.40
N SER A 187 8.53 -18.50 -1.78
CA SER A 187 7.86 -18.02 -2.99
C SER A 187 8.86 -17.28 -3.88
N GLU A 188 8.75 -17.49 -5.19
CA GLU A 188 9.53 -16.72 -6.18
C GLU A 188 8.80 -15.41 -6.45
N LEU A 189 9.34 -14.31 -5.94
CA LEU A 189 8.73 -12.97 -5.99
C LEU A 189 9.61 -12.00 -6.75
N ILE A 190 9.04 -10.86 -7.13
CA ILE A 190 9.70 -9.84 -7.93
C ILE A 190 10.02 -8.63 -7.04
N ILE A 191 11.18 -8.02 -7.22
CA ILE A 191 11.57 -6.75 -6.60
C ILE A 191 12.26 -5.82 -7.62
N PRO A 192 12.27 -4.49 -7.39
CA PRO A 192 13.06 -3.57 -8.20
C PRO A 192 14.54 -3.99 -8.23
N TYR A 193 15.20 -3.90 -9.39
CA TYR A 193 16.61 -4.31 -9.53
C TYR A 193 17.54 -3.49 -8.62
N ASN A 194 17.36 -2.16 -8.64
CA ASN A 194 18.01 -1.17 -7.80
C ASN A 194 17.30 -1.01 -6.43
N THR A 195 17.07 -2.14 -5.76
CA THR A 195 16.31 -2.23 -4.50
C THR A 195 16.83 -1.27 -3.41
N GLU A 196 18.14 -1.17 -3.26
CA GLU A 196 18.76 -0.32 -2.24
C GLU A 196 18.46 1.16 -2.46
N GLU A 197 18.62 1.64 -3.70
CA GLU A 197 18.30 3.03 -4.09
C GLU A 197 16.81 3.33 -3.90
N TYR A 198 15.94 2.40 -4.35
CA TYR A 198 14.51 2.49 -4.10
C TYR A 198 14.22 2.65 -2.59
N LEU A 199 14.81 1.80 -1.73
CA LEU A 199 14.54 1.86 -0.30
C LEU A 199 15.13 3.12 0.35
N LYS A 200 16.31 3.58 -0.06
CA LYS A 200 16.88 4.86 0.40
C LYS A 200 15.99 6.05 0.04
N ASN A 201 15.40 6.06 -1.15
CA ASN A 201 14.52 7.16 -1.56
C ASN A 201 13.25 7.24 -0.72
N ASN A 202 12.66 6.08 -0.37
CA ASN A 202 11.42 6.03 0.41
C ASN A 202 11.64 6.13 1.94
N TYR A 203 12.80 5.72 2.46
CA TYR A 203 13.05 5.56 3.90
C TYR A 203 14.32 6.26 4.42
N GLY A 204 15.02 7.01 3.57
CA GLY A 204 16.27 7.69 3.90
C GLY A 204 17.50 6.77 3.97
N ASP A 205 18.68 7.37 4.15
CA ASP A 205 19.96 6.64 4.17
C ASP A 205 20.07 5.62 5.32
N SER A 206 19.33 5.83 6.40
CA SER A 206 19.30 4.96 7.58
C SER A 206 18.32 3.79 7.49
N PHE A 207 17.68 3.53 6.34
CA PHE A 207 16.59 2.53 6.21
C PHE A 207 16.94 1.11 6.71
N MET A 208 18.23 0.74 6.71
CA MET A 208 18.73 -0.54 7.23
C MET A 208 18.66 -0.66 8.76
N LYS A 209 18.38 0.43 9.48
CA LYS A 209 18.17 0.46 10.92
C LYS A 209 16.70 0.76 11.19
N PRO A 210 15.98 -0.08 11.97
CA PRO A 210 14.61 0.22 12.36
C PRO A 210 14.51 1.57 13.07
N ASN A 211 13.65 2.46 12.58
CA ASN A 211 13.35 3.75 13.19
C ASN A 211 11.88 3.75 13.67
N PRO A 212 11.59 3.60 14.98
CA PRO A 212 10.23 3.59 15.49
C PRO A 212 9.55 4.96 15.46
N SER A 213 10.31 6.02 15.21
CA SER A 213 9.84 7.39 15.07
C SER A 213 9.87 7.86 13.61
N PHE A 214 9.89 6.93 12.66
CA PHE A 214 9.93 7.21 11.24
C PHE A 214 8.76 8.12 10.80
N ASP A 215 9.08 9.22 10.15
CA ASP A 215 8.10 10.10 9.51
C ASP A 215 8.41 10.21 8.02
N TYR A 216 7.58 9.57 7.21
CA TYR A 216 7.76 9.55 5.76
C TYR A 216 7.70 10.94 5.12
N LEU A 217 7.02 11.94 5.72
CA LEU A 217 6.97 13.30 5.17
C LEU A 217 8.29 14.04 5.38
N LEU A 218 9.09 13.63 6.37
CA LEU A 218 10.37 14.25 6.69
C LEU A 218 11.55 13.48 6.11
N GLU A 219 11.44 12.16 5.99
CA GLU A 219 12.55 11.28 5.62
C GLU A 219 12.54 10.83 4.15
N ALA A 220 11.38 10.81 3.47
CA ALA A 220 11.32 10.42 2.07
C ALA A 220 11.82 11.54 1.16
N ASN A 221 12.77 11.23 0.29
CA ASN A 221 13.37 12.20 -0.64
C ASN A 221 12.64 12.30 -1.98
N ASN A 222 11.61 11.47 -2.17
CA ASN A 222 10.98 11.24 -3.46
C ASN A 222 9.46 11.51 -3.47
N TYR A 223 8.98 12.23 -2.46
CA TYR A 223 7.56 12.52 -2.27
C TYR A 223 7.26 13.94 -2.76
N TYR A 224 6.20 14.06 -3.56
CA TYR A 224 5.59 15.33 -3.91
C TYR A 224 4.17 15.36 -3.37
N VAL A 225 3.92 16.26 -2.41
CA VAL A 225 2.60 16.42 -1.78
C VAL A 225 1.80 17.43 -2.61
N PHE A 226 0.67 17.00 -3.17
CA PHE A 226 -0.22 17.93 -3.86
C PHE A 226 -0.90 18.87 -2.85
N PRO A 227 -0.98 20.19 -3.14
CA PRO A 227 -1.77 21.11 -2.33
C PRO A 227 -3.24 20.67 -2.27
N GLN A 228 -3.86 20.78 -1.08
CA GLN A 228 -5.23 20.28 -0.86
C GLN A 228 -6.28 21.07 -1.65
N GLU A 229 -6.00 22.35 -1.90
CA GLU A 229 -6.77 23.25 -2.75
C GLU A 229 -6.73 22.86 -4.23
N GLU A 230 -5.66 22.21 -4.69
CA GLU A 230 -5.53 21.73 -6.07
C GLU A 230 -6.17 20.35 -6.22
N MET A 231 -5.81 19.42 -5.35
CA MET A 231 -6.23 18.04 -5.51
C MET A 231 -6.37 17.29 -4.19
N VAL A 232 -7.54 16.65 -4.03
CA VAL A 232 -7.83 15.70 -2.96
C VAL A 232 -8.43 14.43 -3.54
N ALA A 233 -8.35 13.34 -2.79
CA ALA A 233 -8.89 12.05 -3.16
C ALA A 233 -10.05 11.63 -2.26
N LYS A 234 -10.88 10.75 -2.81
CA LYS A 234 -11.91 10.01 -2.09
C LYS A 234 -11.51 8.55 -1.95
N LYS A 235 -12.08 7.91 -0.94
CA LYS A 235 -12.05 6.46 -0.79
C LYS A 235 -13.42 5.87 -1.11
N LYS A 236 -13.49 5.08 -2.17
CA LYS A 236 -14.65 4.22 -2.44
C LYS A 236 -14.50 2.93 -1.64
N ILE A 237 -15.57 2.55 -0.94
CA ILE A 237 -15.61 1.32 -0.13
C ILE A 237 -16.44 0.28 -0.87
N TYR A 238 -15.81 -0.86 -1.17
CA TYR A 238 -16.49 -1.99 -1.76
C TYR A 238 -17.03 -2.88 -0.64
N LYS A 239 -18.33 -2.74 -0.36
CA LYS A 239 -19.08 -3.65 0.51
C LYS A 239 -19.61 -4.78 -0.37
N ASN A 240 -19.25 -6.03 -0.08
CA ASN A 240 -20.08 -7.12 -0.59
C ASN A 240 -21.29 -7.24 0.34
N ILE A 241 -22.46 -6.95 -0.24
CA ILE A 241 -23.73 -7.56 0.12
C ILE A 241 -23.46 -9.07 0.10
N ARG A 242 -23.62 -9.71 1.25
CA ARG A 242 -23.59 -11.18 1.35
C ARG A 242 -24.72 -11.78 0.54
#